data_AF-A0A8H4KMN1-F1
#
_entry.id   AF-A0A8H4KMN1-F1
#
_cell.length_a   1.000
_cell.length_b   1.000
_cell.length_c   1.000
_cell.angle_alpha   90.00
_cell.angle_beta   90.00
_cell.angle_gamma   90.00
#
_symmetry.space_group_name_H-M   'P 1'
#
loop_
_entity.id
_entity.type
_entity.pdbx_description
1 polymer ?
#
loop_
_entity_poly.entity_id
_entity_poly.type
_entity_poly.pdbx_seq_one_letter_code
_entity_poly.pdbx_strand_id
1 'polypeptide(L)'
;MARLILSALAILASTSLVAAMPAPAADEAAQPFSVERWVDGILADPNGDHLSPEEAAEQYAKHGSRSLDKRATCYDDRSAPAPEGDAIACIQQLAAKGDTQCLIKSASSRFCEIGAAAIDGRSEGSVFNVWAPCSQVAQAAGRIMDACFRSDRTVKGWEAVDAVNSDKKIVVALHGK
;
A
#
# COMPACT_ATOMS: atom_id res chain seq x y z
N MET A 1 -34.08 -84.70 30.56
CA MET A 1 -32.85 -84.66 31.39
C MET A 1 -31.70 -84.15 30.52
N ALA A 2 -30.82 -83.30 31.09
CA ALA A 2 -29.67 -82.56 30.50
C ALA A 2 -30.05 -81.43 29.51
N ARG A 3 -29.99 -80.11 29.81
CA ARG A 3 -28.90 -79.17 30.23
C ARG A 3 -27.69 -79.14 29.27
N LEU A 4 -27.46 -78.00 28.58
CA LEU A 4 -26.31 -77.10 28.77
C LEU A 4 -26.41 -75.87 27.81
N ILE A 5 -26.64 -74.61 28.25
CA ILE A 5 -25.78 -73.46 28.69
C ILE A 5 -25.11 -72.59 27.58
N LEU A 6 -25.29 -71.25 27.72
CA LEU A 6 -24.40 -70.10 27.38
C LEU A 6 -24.34 -69.67 25.87
N SER A 7 -24.33 -68.41 25.44
CA SER A 7 -23.82 -67.14 26.00
C SER A 7 -24.43 -65.89 25.31
N ALA A 8 -24.31 -64.75 26.00
CA ALA A 8 -24.74 -63.40 25.64
C ALA A 8 -23.99 -62.74 24.46
N LEU A 9 -24.63 -61.74 23.84
CA LEU A 9 -23.95 -60.61 23.19
C LEU A 9 -24.73 -59.30 23.45
N ALA A 10 -24.11 -58.41 24.23
CA ALA A 10 -24.51 -57.03 24.39
C ALA A 10 -23.89 -56.20 23.25
N ILE A 11 -24.70 -55.47 22.51
CA ILE A 11 -24.25 -54.57 21.43
C ILE A 11 -24.25 -53.15 21.99
N LEU A 12 -23.07 -52.60 22.27
CA LEU A 12 -22.88 -51.17 22.54
C LEU A 12 -22.84 -50.43 21.19
N ALA A 13 -23.86 -49.60 20.93
CA ALA A 13 -23.91 -48.72 19.78
C ALA A 13 -23.02 -47.49 20.02
N SER A 14 -21.94 -47.36 19.25
CA SER A 14 -21.07 -46.19 19.24
C SER A 14 -21.61 -45.16 18.25
N THR A 15 -22.18 -44.06 18.74
CA THR A 15 -22.48 -42.87 17.91
C THR A 15 -21.19 -42.10 17.67
N SER A 16 -20.69 -42.11 16.43
CA SER A 16 -19.59 -41.24 16.00
C SER A 16 -20.09 -39.79 15.96
N LEU A 17 -19.61 -38.97 16.88
CA LEU A 17 -19.68 -37.51 16.74
C LEU A 17 -18.70 -37.11 15.64
N VAL A 18 -19.21 -36.85 14.44
CA VAL A 18 -18.45 -36.11 13.43
C VAL A 18 -18.40 -34.66 13.90
N ALA A 19 -17.29 -34.28 14.55
CA ALA A 19 -16.96 -32.89 14.69
C ALA A 19 -16.72 -32.34 13.27
N ALA A 20 -17.61 -31.49 12.79
CA ALA A 20 -17.37 -30.68 11.60
C ALA A 20 -16.17 -29.77 11.92
N MET A 21 -14.96 -30.24 11.58
CA MET A 21 -13.80 -29.37 11.53
C MET A 21 -14.14 -28.25 10.52
N PRO A 22 -13.94 -26.97 10.87
CA PRO A 22 -13.99 -25.93 9.86
C PRO A 22 -13.00 -26.32 8.76
N ALA A 23 -13.51 -26.43 7.53
CA ALA A 23 -12.65 -26.55 6.36
C ALA A 23 -11.60 -25.42 6.43
N PRO A 24 -10.34 -25.66 6.05
CA PRO A 24 -9.40 -24.57 5.86
C PRO A 24 -10.11 -23.57 4.95
N ALA A 25 -10.19 -22.32 5.40
CA ALA A 25 -10.75 -21.24 4.61
C ALA A 25 -10.14 -21.35 3.21
N ALA A 26 -11.01 -21.47 2.21
CA ALA A 26 -10.59 -21.39 0.82
C ALA A 26 -9.65 -20.18 0.69
N ASP A 27 -8.48 -20.40 0.10
CA ASP A 27 -7.49 -19.40 -0.28
C ASP A 27 -8.13 -18.01 -0.34
N GLU A 28 -7.89 -17.21 0.69
CA GLU A 28 -8.05 -15.78 0.58
C GLU A 28 -6.96 -15.40 -0.42
N ALA A 29 -7.33 -15.35 -1.72
CA ALA A 29 -6.40 -15.10 -2.81
C ALA A 29 -5.48 -13.95 -2.38
N ALA A 30 -4.20 -14.26 -2.19
CA ALA A 30 -3.24 -13.33 -1.60
C ALA A 30 -3.37 -12.00 -2.33
N GLN A 31 -3.86 -10.97 -1.63
CA GLN A 31 -4.10 -9.67 -2.23
C GLN A 31 -2.77 -9.16 -2.80
N PRO A 32 -2.77 -8.55 -4.00
CA PRO A 32 -1.54 -8.03 -4.57
C PRO A 32 -0.93 -6.98 -3.62
N PHE A 33 0.39 -6.92 -3.58
CA PHE A 33 1.13 -5.97 -2.75
C PHE A 33 0.79 -4.54 -3.16
N SER A 34 0.30 -3.74 -2.21
CA SER A 34 -0.06 -2.33 -2.42
C SER A 34 0.92 -1.44 -1.67
N VAL A 35 1.49 -0.48 -2.38
CA VAL A 35 2.42 0.49 -1.79
C VAL A 35 1.68 1.40 -0.83
N GLU A 36 0.43 1.79 -1.13
CA GLU A 36 -0.40 2.54 -0.17
C GLU A 36 -0.60 1.77 1.14
N ARG A 37 -0.99 0.48 1.06
CA ARG A 37 -1.21 -0.33 2.27
C ARG A 37 0.09 -0.58 3.05
N TRP A 38 1.21 -0.72 2.34
CA TRP A 38 2.51 -0.81 2.99
C TRP A 38 2.86 0.47 3.74
N VAL A 39 2.58 1.64 3.16
CA VAL A 39 2.70 2.94 3.86
C VAL A 39 1.79 2.98 5.08
N ASP A 40 0.53 2.57 4.96
CA ASP A 40 -0.39 2.53 6.11
C ASP A 40 0.14 1.64 7.24
N GLY A 41 0.79 0.52 6.91
CA GLY A 41 1.48 -0.33 7.88
C GLY A 41 2.61 0.39 8.61
N ILE A 42 3.48 1.09 7.87
CA ILE A 42 4.58 1.89 8.45
C ILE A 42 4.02 2.98 9.37
N LEU A 43 2.95 3.66 8.97
CA LEU A 43 2.34 4.73 9.76
C LEU A 43 1.65 4.20 11.03
N ALA A 44 1.04 3.02 10.96
CA ALA A 44 0.37 2.40 12.10
C ALA A 44 1.34 1.90 13.16
N ASP A 45 2.51 1.39 12.75
CA ASP A 45 3.56 0.94 13.66
C ASP A 45 4.95 1.32 13.13
N PRO A 46 5.45 2.54 13.34
CA PRO A 46 6.73 2.98 12.76
C PRO A 46 7.96 2.15 13.18
N ASN A 47 7.86 1.38 14.26
CA ASN A 47 8.94 0.50 14.75
C ASN A 47 8.67 -0.99 14.45
N GLY A 48 7.61 -1.29 13.72
CA GLY A 48 7.26 -2.64 13.30
C GLY A 48 8.24 -3.21 12.28
N ASP A 49 8.18 -4.52 12.11
CA ASP A 49 8.97 -5.24 11.11
C ASP A 49 8.33 -5.09 9.72
N HIS A 50 8.63 -3.98 9.06
CA HIS A 50 8.17 -3.66 7.71
C HIS A 50 9.23 -4.03 6.69
N LEU A 51 8.80 -4.43 5.49
CA LEU A 51 9.72 -4.60 4.36
C LEU A 51 10.57 -3.34 4.18
N SER A 52 11.86 -3.54 3.95
CA SER A 52 12.75 -2.46 3.46
C SER A 52 12.27 -1.96 2.09
N PRO A 53 12.70 -0.77 1.63
CA PRO A 53 12.33 -0.29 0.30
C PRO A 53 12.72 -1.23 -0.84
N GLU A 54 13.86 -1.89 -0.71
CA GLU A 54 14.35 -2.86 -1.70
C GLU A 54 13.42 -4.08 -1.75
N GLU A 55 13.11 -4.67 -0.59
CA GLU A 55 12.19 -5.81 -0.50
C GLU A 55 10.77 -5.43 -0.95
N ALA A 56 10.28 -4.24 -0.57
CA ALA A 56 9.00 -3.73 -1.01
C ALA A 56 8.96 -3.54 -2.54
N ALA A 57 10.03 -3.02 -3.14
CA ALA A 57 10.14 -2.91 -4.59
C ALA A 57 10.21 -4.27 -5.29
N GLU A 58 10.90 -5.25 -4.73
CA GLU A 58 10.89 -6.60 -5.28
C GLU A 58 9.51 -7.26 -5.22
N GLN A 59 8.80 -7.09 -4.10
CA GLN A 59 7.43 -7.58 -3.94
C GLN A 59 6.47 -6.87 -4.91
N TYR A 60 6.61 -5.55 -5.06
CA TYR A 60 5.77 -4.76 -5.97
C TYR A 60 6.03 -5.09 -7.45
N ALA A 61 7.27 -5.39 -7.82
CA ALA A 61 7.60 -5.78 -9.19
C ALA A 61 6.95 -7.12 -9.57
N LYS A 62 6.86 -8.06 -8.62
CA LYS A 62 6.33 -9.42 -8.83
C LYS A 62 4.81 -9.48 -8.69
N HIS A 63 4.28 -8.80 -7.67
CA HIS A 63 2.90 -8.96 -7.20
C HIS A 63 2.21 -7.63 -6.91
N GLY A 64 2.71 -6.52 -7.46
CA GLY A 64 2.17 -5.20 -7.19
C GLY A 64 0.73 -5.02 -7.67
N SER A 65 -0.04 -4.28 -6.88
CA SER A 65 -1.38 -3.82 -7.22
C SER A 65 -1.33 -2.97 -8.49
N ARG A 66 -2.36 -3.11 -9.32
CA ARG A 66 -2.61 -2.28 -10.52
C ARG A 66 -4.02 -1.70 -10.41
N SER A 67 -4.29 -1.10 -9.25
CA SER A 67 -5.61 -0.61 -8.88
C SER A 67 -6.08 0.42 -9.90
N LEU A 68 -7.28 0.25 -10.43
CA LEU A 68 -7.92 1.23 -11.32
C LEU A 68 -8.63 2.34 -10.53
N ASP A 69 -8.19 2.61 -9.30
CA ASP A 69 -8.80 3.65 -8.48
C ASP A 69 -8.63 5.02 -9.16
N LYS A 70 -9.72 5.78 -9.23
CA LYS A 70 -9.80 7.05 -9.97
C LYS A 70 -9.09 8.20 -9.27
N ARG A 71 -8.43 7.94 -8.14
CA ARG A 71 -7.78 8.96 -7.30
C ARG A 71 -6.46 9.46 -7.87
N ALA A 72 -5.75 8.62 -8.62
CA ALA A 72 -4.51 8.99 -9.28
C ALA A 72 -4.71 9.21 -10.79
N THR A 73 -4.00 10.19 -11.34
CA THR A 73 -3.94 10.45 -12.78
C THR A 73 -2.54 10.10 -13.29
N CYS A 74 -2.48 9.29 -14.35
CA CYS A 74 -1.22 8.72 -14.82
C CYS A 74 -0.72 9.39 -16.12
N TYR A 75 0.60 9.61 -16.21
CA TYR A 75 1.29 10.01 -17.45
C TYR A 75 0.79 11.27 -18.17
N ASP A 76 0.34 12.29 -17.45
CA ASP A 76 -0.28 13.47 -18.06
C ASP A 76 0.67 14.67 -18.28
N ASP A 77 1.95 14.52 -17.95
CA ASP A 77 2.97 15.56 -18.14
C ASP A 77 4.16 15.13 -19.02
N ARG A 78 5.13 16.04 -19.20
CA ARG A 78 6.36 15.80 -19.99
C ARG A 78 7.53 15.24 -19.18
N SER A 79 7.37 15.04 -17.87
CA SER A 79 8.44 14.56 -17.01
C SER A 79 8.81 13.12 -17.36
N ALA A 80 10.07 12.74 -17.14
CA ALA A 80 10.46 11.33 -17.24
C ALA A 80 9.67 10.50 -16.22
N PRO A 81 9.46 9.20 -16.43
CA PRO A 81 8.90 8.34 -15.39
C PRO A 81 10.00 7.93 -14.39
N ALA A 82 9.63 7.76 -13.12
CA ALA A 82 10.54 7.36 -12.06
C ALA A 82 10.75 5.83 -12.07
N PRO A 83 11.97 5.34 -11.80
CA PRO A 83 12.19 3.93 -11.49
C PRO A 83 11.47 3.53 -10.21
N GLU A 84 10.89 2.33 -10.20
CA GLU A 84 10.13 1.74 -9.10
C GLU A 84 10.81 1.85 -7.73
N GLY A 85 12.06 1.37 -7.63
CA GLY A 85 12.76 1.29 -6.34
C GLY A 85 13.05 2.66 -5.74
N ASP A 86 13.46 3.61 -6.59
CA ASP A 86 13.70 5.00 -6.18
C ASP A 86 12.41 5.66 -5.69
N ALA A 87 11.29 5.42 -6.38
CA ALA A 87 9.98 5.90 -5.98
C ALA A 87 9.55 5.33 -4.62
N ILE A 88 9.68 4.03 -4.42
CA ILE A 88 9.34 3.34 -3.15
C ILE A 88 10.22 3.83 -2.00
N ALA A 89 11.53 4.05 -2.24
CA ALA A 89 12.43 4.63 -1.26
C ALA A 89 12.00 6.05 -0.86
N CYS A 90 11.59 6.86 -1.84
CA CYS A 90 11.07 8.20 -1.57
C CYS A 90 9.79 8.17 -0.74
N ILE A 91 8.87 7.26 -1.08
CA ILE A 91 7.62 7.05 -0.34
C ILE A 91 7.90 6.65 1.11
N GLN A 92 8.82 5.72 1.35
CA GLN A 92 9.21 5.33 2.71
C GLN A 92 9.80 6.52 3.49
N GLN A 93 10.67 7.31 2.88
CA GLN A 93 11.26 8.47 3.54
C GLN A 93 10.18 9.48 3.98
N LEU A 94 9.14 9.67 3.16
CA LEU A 94 8.01 10.53 3.50
C LEU A 94 7.12 9.90 4.59
N ALA A 95 6.87 8.60 4.52
CA ALA A 95 6.12 7.88 5.55
C ALA A 95 6.81 7.97 6.93
N ALA A 96 8.13 7.79 6.96
CA ALA A 96 8.95 7.89 8.18
C ALA A 96 8.95 9.30 8.79
N LYS A 97 8.62 10.35 8.01
CA LYS A 97 8.45 11.72 8.53
C LYS A 97 7.11 11.91 9.26
N GLY A 98 6.13 11.02 9.07
CA GLY A 98 4.82 11.08 9.71
C GLY A 98 4.15 12.44 9.52
N ASP A 99 3.77 13.06 10.64
CA ASP A 99 3.04 14.34 10.67
C ASP A 99 3.92 15.58 10.44
N THR A 100 5.19 15.40 10.10
CA THR A 100 6.05 16.53 9.66
C THR A 100 5.39 17.23 8.48
N GLN A 101 5.45 18.56 8.45
CA GLN A 101 4.83 19.36 7.41
C GLN A 101 5.57 19.21 6.07
N CYS A 102 4.90 18.61 5.09
CA CYS A 102 5.29 18.71 3.69
C CYS A 102 4.76 20.04 3.13
N LEU A 103 5.54 21.10 3.34
CA LEU A 103 5.18 22.50 3.10
C LEU A 103 5.50 22.95 1.67
N ILE A 104 4.54 23.59 1.01
CA ILE A 104 4.72 24.27 -0.27
C ILE A 104 5.02 25.75 -0.01
N LYS A 105 6.28 26.13 -0.18
CA LYS A 105 6.75 27.51 0.12
C LYS A 105 6.52 28.49 -1.03
N SER A 106 6.43 28.00 -2.26
CA SER A 106 6.31 28.81 -3.48
C SER A 106 5.48 28.05 -4.54
N ALA A 107 5.76 28.22 -5.84
CA ALA A 107 5.01 27.57 -6.92
C ALA A 107 5.01 26.04 -6.85
N SER A 108 6.05 25.44 -6.29
CA SER A 108 6.12 24.02 -5.94
C SER A 108 7.15 23.79 -4.85
N SER A 109 7.19 22.59 -4.28
CA SER A 109 8.23 22.19 -3.34
C SER A 109 8.58 20.71 -3.53
N ARG A 110 9.88 20.40 -3.52
CA ARG A 110 10.40 19.05 -3.53
C ARG A 110 10.24 18.45 -2.14
N PHE A 111 9.44 17.41 -2.01
CA PHE A 111 9.27 16.68 -0.75
C PHE A 111 10.30 15.57 -0.60
N CYS A 112 10.62 14.89 -1.70
CA CYS A 112 11.64 13.87 -1.74
C CYS A 112 12.40 13.87 -3.08
N GLU A 113 13.68 13.53 -3.03
CA GLU A 113 14.49 13.17 -4.19
C GLU A 113 15.43 12.02 -3.79
N ILE A 114 15.28 10.87 -4.45
CA ILE A 114 16.15 9.71 -4.29
C ILE A 114 16.41 9.12 -5.68
N GLY A 115 17.66 8.84 -6.00
CA GLY A 115 18.04 8.26 -7.30
C GLY A 115 17.53 9.12 -8.46
N ALA A 116 16.76 8.52 -9.38
CA ALA A 116 16.11 9.20 -10.48
C ALA A 116 14.64 9.59 -10.20
N ALA A 117 14.10 9.32 -9.01
CA ALA A 117 12.75 9.68 -8.61
C ALA A 117 12.67 11.00 -7.84
N ALA A 118 11.56 11.71 -8.03
CA ALA A 118 11.19 12.88 -7.25
C ALA A 118 9.71 12.83 -6.87
N ILE A 119 9.40 13.35 -5.68
CA ILE A 119 8.03 13.64 -5.25
C ILE A 119 7.94 15.14 -4.98
N ASP A 120 7.16 15.82 -5.81
CA ASP A 120 6.93 17.25 -5.75
C ASP A 120 5.49 17.56 -5.31
N GLY A 121 5.31 18.65 -4.58
CA GLY A 121 4.01 19.22 -4.25
C GLY A 121 3.76 20.53 -4.97
N ARG A 122 2.57 20.70 -5.52
CA ARG A 122 2.05 21.98 -6.03
C ARG A 122 0.68 22.26 -5.41
N SER A 123 0.40 23.51 -5.07
CA SER A 123 -0.92 23.91 -4.61
C SER A 123 -1.85 24.24 -5.77
N GLU A 124 -3.11 23.85 -5.65
CA GLU A 124 -4.14 24.33 -6.58
C GLU A 124 -4.33 25.84 -6.45
N GLY A 125 -4.50 26.52 -7.58
CA GLY A 125 -4.68 27.97 -7.61
C GLY A 125 -3.45 28.79 -7.19
N SER A 126 -2.26 28.18 -7.15
CA SER A 126 -0.98 28.86 -6.87
C SER A 126 -0.92 29.58 -5.52
N VAL A 127 -1.53 28.99 -4.49
CA VAL A 127 -1.44 29.49 -3.11
C VAL A 127 -0.15 29.04 -2.44
N PHE A 128 0.46 29.90 -1.61
CA PHE A 128 1.73 29.59 -0.95
C PHE A 128 1.54 29.36 0.54
N ASN A 129 2.52 28.72 1.17
CA ASN A 129 2.52 28.34 2.58
C ASN A 129 1.36 27.39 2.96
N VAL A 130 0.96 26.54 2.00
CA VAL A 130 0.03 25.44 2.26
C VAL A 130 0.79 24.15 2.51
N TRP A 131 0.25 23.28 3.37
CA TRP A 131 0.94 22.05 3.74
C TRP A 131 -0.05 20.91 3.99
N ALA A 132 0.47 19.69 3.85
CA ALA A 132 -0.15 18.45 4.30
C ALA A 132 0.87 17.66 5.14
N PRO A 133 0.43 16.73 6.01
CA PRO A 133 1.32 15.79 6.67
C PRO A 133 2.09 14.98 5.62
N CYS A 134 3.40 14.76 5.84
CA CYS A 134 4.18 13.93 4.91
C CYS A 134 3.66 12.49 4.83
N SER A 135 2.99 12.00 5.88
CA SER A 135 2.21 10.75 5.87
C SER A 135 1.15 10.73 4.77
N GLN A 136 0.33 11.79 4.63
CA GLN A 136 -0.68 11.88 3.57
C GLN A 136 -0.05 11.99 2.18
N VAL A 137 1.07 12.71 2.06
CA VAL A 137 1.84 12.79 0.81
C VAL A 137 2.39 11.40 0.43
N ALA A 138 2.90 10.64 1.40
CA ALA A 138 3.38 9.27 1.18
C ALA A 138 2.25 8.34 0.74
N GLN A 139 1.07 8.41 1.36
CA GLN A 139 -0.10 7.64 0.96
C GLN A 139 -0.54 7.97 -0.47
N ALA A 140 -0.59 9.26 -0.84
CA ALA A 140 -0.90 9.67 -2.21
C ALA A 140 0.13 9.15 -3.22
N ALA A 141 1.42 9.23 -2.91
CA ALA A 141 2.44 8.65 -3.75
C ALA A 141 2.34 7.11 -3.85
N GLY A 142 1.95 6.42 -2.78
CA GLY A 142 1.63 4.99 -2.78
C GLY A 142 0.45 4.65 -3.71
N ARG A 143 -0.60 5.47 -3.73
CA ARG A 143 -1.71 5.32 -4.68
C ARG A 143 -1.30 5.57 -6.12
N ILE A 144 -0.43 6.54 -6.38
CA ILE A 144 0.14 6.76 -7.71
C ILE A 144 0.95 5.52 -8.14
N MET A 145 1.75 4.93 -7.24
CA MET A 145 2.41 3.65 -7.53
C MET A 145 1.39 2.61 -7.94
N ASP A 146 0.40 2.34 -7.08
CA ASP A 146 -0.60 1.29 -7.24
C ASP A 146 -1.45 1.45 -8.52
N ALA A 147 -1.67 2.68 -8.99
CA ALA A 147 -2.49 2.96 -10.17
C ALA A 147 -1.68 3.15 -11.47
N CYS A 148 -0.50 3.76 -11.39
CA CYS A 148 0.23 4.28 -12.54
C CYS A 148 1.51 3.52 -12.86
N PHE A 149 1.80 2.41 -12.18
CA PHE A 149 2.95 1.58 -12.50
C PHE A 149 2.82 0.89 -13.87
N ARG A 150 3.92 0.86 -14.63
CA ARG A 150 4.00 0.24 -15.96
C ARG A 150 4.87 -1.01 -15.99
N SER A 151 4.69 -1.80 -17.05
CA SER A 151 5.48 -3.00 -17.30
C SER A 151 6.98 -2.77 -17.49
N ASP A 152 7.41 -1.53 -17.77
CA ASP A 152 8.82 -1.15 -17.89
C ASP A 152 9.49 -0.83 -16.53
N ARG A 153 8.81 -1.14 -15.41
CA ARG A 153 9.24 -0.86 -14.04
C ARG A 153 9.42 0.62 -13.72
N THR A 154 8.61 1.44 -14.35
CA THR A 154 8.54 2.86 -14.07
C THR A 154 7.14 3.30 -13.66
N VAL A 155 7.07 4.46 -13.02
CA VAL A 155 5.84 5.06 -12.53
C VAL A 155 5.84 6.54 -12.86
N LYS A 156 4.67 7.08 -13.20
CA LYS A 156 4.47 8.52 -13.26
C LYS A 156 3.01 8.88 -13.09
N GLY A 157 2.75 9.87 -12.25
CA GLY A 157 1.42 10.41 -12.10
C GLY A 157 1.33 11.44 -11.00
N TRP A 158 0.09 11.85 -10.71
CA TRP A 158 -0.21 12.73 -9.60
C TRP A 158 -1.53 12.37 -8.95
N GLU A 159 -1.68 12.84 -7.72
CA GLU A 159 -2.91 12.78 -6.95
C GLU A 159 -3.03 14.04 -6.08
N ALA A 160 -4.26 14.47 -5.83
CA ALA A 160 -4.56 15.56 -4.92
C ALA A 160 -4.80 15.08 -3.48
N VAL A 161 -4.25 15.79 -2.51
CA VAL A 161 -4.54 15.65 -1.07
C VAL A 161 -5.04 16.96 -0.48
N ASP A 162 -5.67 16.89 0.68
CA ASP A 162 -6.18 18.08 1.36
C ASP A 162 -5.04 18.86 2.01
N ALA A 163 -5.00 20.17 1.80
CA ALA A 163 -4.17 21.03 2.62
C ALA A 163 -4.80 21.18 4.02
N VAL A 164 -3.98 21.18 5.06
CA VAL A 164 -4.47 21.31 6.45
C VAL A 164 -4.93 22.74 6.76
N ASN A 165 -4.33 23.72 6.09
CA ASN A 165 -4.54 25.15 6.37
C ASN A 165 -5.19 25.92 5.21
N SER A 166 -5.82 25.22 4.25
CA SER A 166 -6.48 25.82 3.09
C SER A 166 -7.63 24.94 2.60
N ASP A 167 -8.61 25.54 1.93
CA ASP A 167 -9.64 24.84 1.16
C ASP A 167 -9.11 24.26 -0.15
N LYS A 168 -7.88 24.63 -0.55
CA LYS A 168 -7.21 24.13 -1.75
C LYS A 168 -6.56 22.78 -1.51
N LYS A 169 -6.42 22.02 -2.59
CA LYS A 169 -5.67 20.77 -2.56
C LYS A 169 -4.18 21.00 -2.81
N ILE A 170 -3.39 20.05 -2.36
CA ILE A 170 -1.99 19.86 -2.76
C ILE A 170 -1.96 18.72 -3.77
N VAL A 171 -1.54 19.04 -4.99
CA VAL A 171 -1.22 18.06 -6.03
C VAL A 171 0.17 17.50 -5.72
N VAL A 172 0.21 16.23 -5.37
CA VAL A 172 1.40 15.41 -5.18
C VAL A 172 1.73 14.76 -6.51
N ALA A 173 2.90 15.04 -7.07
CA ALA A 173 3.37 14.44 -8.32
C ALA A 173 4.55 13.51 -8.04
N LEU A 174 4.49 12.30 -8.59
CA LEU A 174 5.57 11.32 -8.59
C LEU A 174 6.08 11.18 -10.01
N HIS A 175 7.35 11.52 -10.22
CA HIS A 175 7.96 11.51 -11.55
C HIS A 175 9.47 11.29 -11.49
N GLY A 176 10.04 10.99 -12.65
CA GLY A 176 11.47 10.93 -12.88
C GLY A 176 12.08 12.31 -13.14
N LYS A 177 13.41 12.38 -13.07
CA LYS A 177 14.23 13.56 -13.39
C LYS A 177 14.72 13.56 -14.84
#